data_AF-A0A2S9G3T4-F1
#
_entry.id   AF-A0A2S9G3T4-F1
#
_cell.length_a   1.000
_cell.length_b   1.000
_cell.length_c   1.000
_cell.angle_alpha   90.00
_cell.angle_beta   90.00
_cell.angle_gamma   90.00
#
_symmetry.space_group_name_H-M   'P 1'
#
loop_
_entity.id
_entity.type
_entity.pdbx_description
1 polymer ?
#
loop_
_entity_poly.entity_id
_entity_poly.type
_entity_poly.pdbx_seq_one_letter_code
_entity_poly.pdbx_strand_id
1 'polypeptide(L)'
;GSVPARTLNLPLSTNARAKMSLLRHGFVKIFCRPATGVVIGGVVVAPIASELILPIALAVQNRISVTDLAQTLSVYPSLSGSIV
;
A
#
# COMPACT_ATOMS: atom_id res chain seq x y z
N GLY A 1 16.56 -13.55 10.87
CA GLY A 1 16.13 -12.96 12.15
C GLY A 1 14.71 -12.47 12.02
N SER A 2 13.88 -12.60 13.06
CA SER A 2 12.50 -12.08 13.07
C SER A 2 12.53 -10.58 13.39
N VAL A 3 11.79 -9.76 12.64
CA VAL A 3 11.65 -8.32 12.88
C VAL A 3 10.20 -8.05 13.28
N PRO A 4 9.94 -7.39 14.43
CA PRO A 4 8.57 -7.04 14.81
C PRO A 4 8.00 -6.04 13.80
N ALA A 5 6.88 -6.41 13.16
CA ALA A 5 6.21 -5.61 12.15
C ALA A 5 4.70 -5.53 12.45
N ARG A 6 4.16 -4.31 12.42
CA ARG A 6 2.72 -4.07 12.35
C ARG A 6 2.30 -4.26 10.90
N THR A 7 1.20 -5.01 10.71
CA THR A 7 0.68 -5.34 9.38
C THR A 7 -0.67 -4.68 9.18
N LEU A 8 -0.88 -4.03 8.04
CA LEU A 8 -2.17 -3.51 7.59
C LEU A 8 -2.54 -4.19 6.28
N ASN A 9 -3.76 -4.69 6.15
CA ASN A 9 -4.26 -5.32 4.93
C ASN A 9 -5.46 -4.55 4.41
N LEU A 10 -5.36 -4.06 3.18
CA LEU A 10 -6.33 -3.22 2.51
C LEU A 10 -6.88 -3.99 1.31
N PRO A 11 -8.13 -4.50 1.37
CA PRO A 11 -8.77 -5.14 0.23
C PRO A 11 -8.94 -4.15 -0.92
N LEU A 12 -8.66 -4.56 -2.16
CA LEU A 12 -8.91 -3.69 -3.32
C LEU A 12 -10.40 -3.51 -3.62
N SER A 13 -11.27 -4.37 -3.07
CA SER A 13 -12.72 -4.26 -3.25
C SER A 13 -13.32 -2.95 -2.71
N THR A 14 -12.63 -2.26 -1.79
CA THR A 14 -13.06 -0.96 -1.26
C THR A 14 -12.64 0.21 -2.15
N ASN A 15 -11.77 0.00 -3.14
CA ASN A 15 -11.28 1.04 -4.04
C ASN A 15 -12.30 1.35 -5.16
N ALA A 16 -12.58 2.64 -5.39
CA ALA A 16 -13.53 3.08 -6.41
C ALA A 16 -13.11 2.70 -7.84
N ARG A 17 -11.81 2.82 -8.17
CA ARG A 17 -11.27 2.41 -9.47
C ARG A 17 -11.35 0.89 -9.66
N ALA A 18 -11.10 0.12 -8.60
CA ALA A 18 -11.26 -1.33 -8.63
C ALA A 18 -12.73 -1.72 -8.89
N LYS A 19 -13.69 -1.06 -8.23
CA LYS A 19 -15.13 -1.27 -8.48
C LYS A 19 -15.51 -0.98 -9.94
N MET A 20 -15.03 0.12 -10.50
CA MET A 20 -15.26 0.49 -11.92
C MET A 20 -14.68 -0.54 -12.89
N SER A 21 -13.56 -1.17 -12.53
CA SER A 21 -12.86 -2.15 -13.36
C SER A 21 -13.32 -3.60 -13.12
N LEU A 22 -14.43 -3.79 -12.39
CA LEU A 22 -14.94 -5.09 -11.94
C LEU A 22 -13.90 -5.95 -11.18
N LEU A 23 -12.94 -5.32 -10.51
CA LEU A 23 -11.94 -6.01 -9.71
C LEU A 23 -12.49 -6.39 -8.35
N ARG A 24 -12.78 -7.68 -8.19
CA ARG A 24 -13.35 -8.28 -6.97
C ARG A 24 -12.29 -8.80 -6.01
N HIS A 25 -11.13 -9.19 -6.54
CA HIS A 25 -10.08 -9.88 -5.81
C HIS A 25 -8.77 -9.09 -5.88
N GLY A 26 -8.03 -9.15 -4.77
CA GLY A 26 -6.77 -8.45 -4.61
C GLY A 26 -6.70 -7.65 -3.33
N PHE A 27 -5.48 -7.37 -2.89
CA PHE A 27 -5.23 -6.61 -1.66
C PHE A 27 -3.85 -5.95 -1.74
N VAL A 28 -3.71 -4.90 -0.93
CA VAL A 28 -2.43 -4.28 -0.61
C VAL A 28 -2.18 -4.53 0.86
N LYS A 29 -1.01 -5.07 1.20
CA LYS A 29 -0.56 -5.28 2.56
C LYS A 29 0.69 -4.46 2.81
N ILE A 30 0.71 -3.67 3.89
CA ILE A 30 1.85 -2.84 4.28
C ILE A 30 2.40 -3.35 5.62
N PHE A 31 3.73 -3.44 5.69
CA PHE A 31 4.47 -3.77 6.89
C PHE A 31 5.20 -2.53 7.39
N CYS A 32 4.99 -2.16 8.65
CA CYS A 32 5.67 -1.03 9.27
C CYS A 32 6.25 -1.38 10.63
N ARG A 33 7.26 -0.63 11.07
CA ARG A 33 7.85 -0.81 12.39
C ARG A 33 6.88 -0.33 13.48
N PRO A 34 6.55 -1.14 14.51
CA PRO A 34 5.62 -0.71 15.54
C PRO A 34 6.07 0.54 16.31
N ALA A 35 7.37 0.67 16.56
CA ALA A 35 7.92 1.78 17.34
C ALA A 35 7.99 3.11 16.58
N THR A 36 8.27 3.08 15.27
CA THR A 36 8.52 4.31 14.49
C THR A 36 7.51 4.57 13.38
N GLY A 37 6.66 3.59 13.05
CA GLY A 37 5.72 3.68 11.93
C GLY A 37 6.37 3.64 10.54
N VAL A 38 7.70 3.52 10.43
CA VAL A 38 8.42 3.47 9.15
C VAL A 38 8.01 2.23 8.35
N VAL A 39 7.76 2.42 7.05
CA VAL A 39 7.44 1.33 6.12
C VAL A 39 8.68 0.46 5.92
N ILE A 40 8.54 -0.84 6.20
CA ILE A 40 9.59 -1.85 6.04
C ILE A 40 9.39 -2.62 4.72
N GLY A 41 8.15 -2.71 4.24
CA GLY A 41 7.83 -3.38 2.99
C GLY A 41 6.33 -3.46 2.75
N GLY A 42 5.96 -4.12 1.66
CA GLY A 42 4.56 -4.40 1.36
C GLY A 42 4.41 -5.49 0.31
N VAL A 43 3.17 -5.96 0.18
CA VAL A 43 2.75 -6.98 -0.78
C VAL A 43 1.54 -6.44 -1.52
N VAL A 44 1.55 -6.57 -2.84
CA VAL A 44 0.45 -6.14 -3.69
C VAL A 44 -0.02 -7.33 -4.51
N VAL A 45 -1.32 -7.60 -4.46
CA VAL A 45 -2.00 -8.58 -5.32
C VAL A 45 -3.08 -7.82 -6.08
N ALA A 46 -2.82 -7.53 -7.35
CA ALA A 46 -3.69 -6.73 -8.22
C ALA A 46 -3.32 -6.98 -9.69
N PRO A 47 -4.22 -6.73 -10.66
CA PRO A 47 -3.77 -6.38 -12.00
C PRO A 47 -2.89 -5.13 -11.88
N ILE A 48 -1.82 -5.06 -12.68
CA ILE A 48 -0.79 -4.00 -12.61
C ILE A 48 -0.03 -3.89 -11.28
N ALA A 49 0.08 -4.98 -10.51
CA ALA A 49 0.87 -5.00 -9.26
C ALA A 49 2.31 -4.49 -9.42
N SER A 50 2.93 -4.70 -10.60
CA SER A 50 4.27 -4.21 -10.92
C SER A 50 4.41 -2.68 -10.89
N GLU A 51 3.34 -1.94 -11.21
CA GLU A 51 3.34 -0.47 -11.13
C GLU A 51 2.98 0.01 -9.72
N LEU A 52 2.11 -0.73 -9.04
CA LEU A 52 1.65 -0.42 -7.69
C LEU A 52 2.73 -0.68 -6.63
N ILE A 53 3.72 -1.55 -6.89
CA ILE A 53 4.80 -1.81 -5.93
C ILE A 53 5.79 -0.64 -5.82
N LEU A 54 5.92 0.19 -6.86
CA LEU A 54 6.87 1.30 -6.93
C LEU A 54 6.74 2.30 -5.76
N PRO A 55 5.55 2.86 -5.43
CA PRO A 55 5.40 3.77 -4.29
C PRO A 55 5.77 3.11 -2.95
N ILE A 56 5.54 1.80 -2.79
CA ILE A 56 5.95 1.06 -1.59
C ILE A 56 7.48 0.95 -1.55
N ALA A 57 8.14 0.63 -2.67
CA ALA A 57 9.59 0.57 -2.75
C ALA A 57 10.24 1.92 -2.43
N LEU A 58 9.67 3.02 -2.94
CA LEU A 58 10.11 4.39 -2.62
C LEU A 58 9.92 4.71 -1.13
N ALA A 59 8.82 4.27 -0.52
CA ALA A 59 8.57 4.46 0.91
C ALA A 59 9.62 3.74 1.78
N VAL A 60 9.97 2.50 1.41
CA VAL A 60 11.02 1.73 2.09
C VAL A 60 12.39 2.38 1.93
N GLN A 61 12.75 2.77 0.69
CA GLN A 61 14.03 3.38 0.39
C GLN A 61 14.24 4.71 1.14
N ASN A 62 13.20 5.54 1.18
CA ASN A 62 13.24 6.86 1.82
C ASN A 62 12.85 6.81 3.31
N ARG A 63 12.57 5.63 3.87
CA ARG A 63 12.17 5.43 5.28
C ARG A 63 10.96 6.28 5.67
N ILE A 64 9.99 6.41 4.76
CA ILE A 64 8.77 7.17 4.96
C ILE A 64 7.90 6.47 6.01
N SER A 65 7.23 7.26 6.87
CA SER A 65 6.30 6.73 7.86
C SER A 65 4.97 6.35 7.22
N VAL A 66 4.26 5.38 7.78
CA VAL A 66 2.93 4.97 7.28
C VAL A 66 1.92 6.12 7.34
N THR A 67 2.11 7.06 8.26
CA THR A 67 1.26 8.24 8.43
C THR A 67 1.49 9.23 7.28
N ASP A 68 2.74 9.52 6.94
CA ASP A 68 3.07 10.43 5.83
C ASP A 68 2.65 9.81 4.49
N LEU A 69 2.82 8.50 4.35
CA LEU A 69 2.31 7.74 3.21
C LEU A 69 0.80 7.94 3.06
N ALA A 70 0.04 7.80 4.16
CA ALA A 70 -1.42 7.94 4.17
C ALA A 70 -1.91 9.41 4.00
N GLN A 71 -1.04 10.38 4.23
CA GLN A 71 -1.33 11.81 4.00
C GLN A 71 -0.98 12.25 2.57
N THR A 72 -0.35 11.37 1.78
CA THR A 72 0.03 11.68 0.41
C THR A 72 -1.21 11.67 -0.49
N LEU A 73 -1.42 12.77 -1.22
CA LEU A 73 -2.56 12.88 -2.13
C LEU A 73 -2.39 11.93 -3.32
N SER A 74 -3.33 11.00 -3.50
CA SER A 74 -3.47 10.24 -4.75
C SER A 74 -4.44 10.91 -5.72
N VAL A 75 -4.20 10.68 -7.01
CA VAL A 75 -5.19 10.95 -8.05
C VAL A 75 -6.42 10.06 -7.82
N TYR A 76 -7.61 10.65 -7.84
CA TYR A 76 -8.87 9.92 -7.71
C TYR A 76 -9.68 9.98 -9.01
N PRO A 77 -10.21 8.84 -9.53
CA PRO A 77 -10.06 7.47 -9.03
C PRO A 77 -8.82 6.76 -9.58
N SER A 78 -7.96 6.21 -8.71
CA SER A 78 -6.82 5.36 -9.08
C SER A 78 -6.70 4.11 -8.20
N LEU A 79 -6.02 3.07 -8.69
CA LEU A 79 -5.67 1.90 -7.88
C LEU A 79 -4.58 2.24 -6.85
N SER A 80 -3.70 3.20 -7.16
CA SER A 80 -2.65 3.67 -6.26
C SER A 80 -3.19 4.33 -4.99
N GLY A 81 -4.42 4.86 -5.00
CA GLY A 81 -5.12 5.33 -3.79
C GLY A 81 -5.50 4.23 -2.79
N SER A 82 -5.14 2.97 -3.03
CA SER A 82 -5.16 1.91 -2.01
C SER A 82 -3.83 1.76 -1.26
N ILE A 83 -2.82 2.55 -1.62
CA ILE A 83 -1.47 2.53 -1.04
C ILE A 83 -1.24 3.78 -0.21
N VAL A 84 -1.62 4.94 -0.77
CA VAL A 84 -1.56 6.26 -0.13
C VAL A 84 -2.95 6.69 0.31
#